data_AF-M5S432-F1
#
_entry.id   AF-M5S432-F1
#
_cell.length_a   1.000
_cell.length_b   1.000
_cell.length_c   1.000
_cell.angle_alpha   90.00
_cell.angle_beta   90.00
_cell.angle_gamma   90.00
#
_symmetry.space_group_name_H-M   'P 1'
#
loop_
_entity.id
_entity.type
_entity.pdbx_description
1 polymer ?
#
loop_
_entity_poly.entity_id
_entity_poly.type
_entity_poly.pdbx_seq_one_letter_code
_entity_poly.pdbx_strand_id
1 'polypeptide(L)'
;MTSSHSRRKALQRIKPIVDELFDQADPSQTYGDYLESDDDICPLYCSISRIQQRYQDPELIGRGGMKEVYRVYDARAVRHVAMAKPLPEFSNDYFDAFLREAHLTA
;
A
#
# COMPACT_ATOMS: atom_id res chain seq x y z
N MET A 1 46.99 -13.29 2.64
CA MET A 1 45.75 -13.85 3.25
C MET A 1 45.13 -12.92 4.33
N THR A 2 45.20 -11.59 4.20
CA THR A 2 44.83 -10.65 5.29
C THR A 2 43.59 -9.78 5.01
N SER A 3 43.13 -9.69 3.77
CA SER A 3 42.04 -8.78 3.35
C SER A 3 40.64 -9.22 3.83
N SER A 4 40.33 -10.52 3.81
CA SER A 4 39.01 -11.05 4.19
C SER A 4 38.69 -10.89 5.68
N HIS A 5 39.72 -10.98 6.53
CA HIS A 5 39.58 -10.86 7.98
C HIS A 5 39.23 -9.42 8.42
N SER A 6 39.84 -8.42 7.76
CA SER A 6 39.58 -7.00 8.04
C SER A 6 38.13 -6.61 7.67
N ARG A 7 37.63 -7.11 6.53
CA ARG A 7 36.27 -6.82 6.05
C ARG A 7 35.19 -7.45 6.95
N ARG A 8 35.38 -8.67 7.45
CA ARG A 8 34.45 -9.30 8.40
C ARG A 8 34.37 -8.54 9.73
N LYS A 9 35.50 -8.05 10.24
CA LYS A 9 35.56 -7.30 11.49
C LYS A 9 34.90 -5.93 11.38
N ALA A 10 35.03 -5.26 10.22
CA ALA A 10 34.32 -4.02 9.94
C ALA A 10 32.80 -4.22 9.87
N LEU A 11 32.34 -5.26 9.17
CA LEU A 11 30.91 -5.58 9.10
C LEU A 11 30.31 -5.95 10.47
N GLN A 12 31.06 -6.66 11.33
CA GLN A 12 30.61 -6.95 12.70
C GLN A 12 30.45 -5.70 13.57
N ARG A 13 31.26 -4.66 13.34
CA ARG A 13 31.14 -3.38 14.06
C ARG A 13 29.97 -2.52 13.56
N ILE A 14 29.65 -2.62 12.28
CA ILE A 14 28.60 -1.80 11.65
C ILE A 14 27.22 -2.43 11.85
N LYS A 15 27.12 -3.76 11.86
CA LYS A 15 25.85 -4.48 12.11
C LYS A 15 25.02 -3.91 13.27
N PRO A 16 25.54 -3.78 14.50
CA PRO A 16 24.73 -3.27 15.61
C PRO A 16 24.24 -1.84 15.40
N ILE A 17 25.04 -0.99 14.75
CA ILE A 17 24.64 0.40 14.43
C ILE A 17 23.53 0.39 13.37
N VAL A 18 23.63 -0.49 12.38
CA VAL A 18 22.64 -0.62 11.31
C VAL A 18 21.35 -1.22 11.84
N ASP A 19 21.43 -2.27 12.65
CA ASP A 19 20.31 -2.90 13.32
C ASP A 19 19.60 -1.86 14.22
N GLU A 20 20.35 -1.10 15.03
CA GLU A 20 19.80 0.00 15.85
C GLU A 20 19.15 1.11 15.00
N LEU A 21 19.72 1.47 13.85
CA LEU A 21 19.15 2.49 12.97
C LEU A 21 17.85 2.02 12.30
N PHE A 22 17.76 0.74 11.96
CA PHE A 22 16.54 0.14 11.41
C PHE A 22 15.48 -0.06 12.48
N ASP A 23 15.85 -0.47 13.69
CA ASP A 23 14.94 -0.61 14.83
C ASP A 23 14.33 0.76 15.24
N GLN A 24 15.13 1.83 15.19
CA GLN A 24 14.64 3.19 15.42
C GLN A 24 13.76 3.74 14.28
N ALA A 25 13.90 3.20 13.07
CA ALA A 25 13.06 3.56 11.94
C ALA A 25 11.79 2.71 11.84
N ASP A 26 11.66 1.66 12.66
CA ASP A 26 10.46 0.83 12.73
C ASP A 26 9.30 1.66 13.30
N PRO A 27 8.24 1.94 12.51
CA PRO A 27 7.09 2.70 12.97
C PRO A 27 6.38 2.01 14.15
N SER A 28 6.47 0.68 14.24
CA SER A 28 5.89 -0.09 15.34
C SER A 28 6.63 0.10 16.67
N GLN A 29 7.92 0.47 16.63
CA GLN A 29 8.72 0.77 17.82
C GLN A 29 8.63 2.26 18.20
N THR A 30 8.55 3.15 17.19
CA THR A 30 8.47 4.60 17.40
C THR A 30 7.08 5.07 17.83
N TYR A 31 6.03 4.44 17.29
CA TYR A 31 4.63 4.77 17.57
C TYR A 31 3.89 3.62 18.26
N GLY A 32 4.62 2.68 18.87
CA GLY A 32 4.10 1.39 19.36
C GLY A 32 2.97 1.43 20.39
N ASP A 33 2.60 2.61 20.88
CA ASP A 33 1.47 2.83 21.79
C ASP A 33 0.35 3.73 21.19
N TYR A 34 0.53 4.26 19.97
CA TYR A 34 -0.40 5.19 19.31
C TYR A 34 -1.03 4.67 18.01
N LEU A 35 -0.52 3.57 17.44
CA LEU A 35 -1.13 2.92 16.28
C LEU A 35 -2.06 1.81 16.79
N GLU A 36 -3.33 2.16 17.03
CA GLU A 36 -4.34 1.24 17.54
C GLU A 36 -4.95 0.38 16.42
N SER A 37 -4.85 0.81 15.15
CA SER A 37 -5.47 0.13 14.04
C SER A 37 -4.84 0.41 12.66
N ASP A 38 -5.18 -0.42 11.66
CA ASP A 38 -4.85 -0.18 10.25
C ASP A 38 -5.37 1.17 9.73
N ASP A 39 -6.41 1.76 10.35
CA ASP A 39 -6.89 3.11 10.01
C ASP A 39 -5.85 4.18 10.33
N ASP A 40 -4.95 3.97 11.30
CA ASP A 40 -3.91 4.94 11.65
C ASP A 40 -2.77 4.94 10.62
N ILE A 41 -2.55 3.79 9.97
CA ILE A 41 -1.48 3.58 9.00
C ILE A 41 -1.97 3.89 7.58
N CYS A 42 -3.17 3.45 7.21
CA CYS A 42 -3.71 3.57 5.85
C CYS A 42 -5.18 4.01 5.80
N PRO A 43 -5.53 5.18 6.39
CA PRO A 43 -6.92 5.61 6.56
C PRO A 43 -7.69 5.70 5.23
N LEU A 44 -7.03 6.13 4.16
CA LEU A 44 -7.64 6.23 2.83
C LEU A 44 -8.03 4.86 2.28
N TYR A 45 -7.11 3.89 2.34
CA TYR A 45 -7.38 2.52 1.88
C TYR A 45 -8.54 1.91 2.67
N CYS A 46 -8.50 2.00 3.99
CA CYS A 46 -9.53 1.46 4.87
C CYS A 46 -10.90 2.13 4.64
N SER A 47 -10.94 3.45 4.44
CA SER A 47 -12.20 4.15 4.17
C SER A 47 -12.85 3.70 2.85
N ILE A 48 -12.04 3.46 1.81
CA ILE A 48 -12.51 3.04 0.48
C ILE A 48 -12.93 1.56 0.51
N SER A 49 -12.15 0.70 1.18
CA SER A 49 -12.41 -0.75 1.25
C SER A 49 -13.70 -1.08 2.00
N ARG A 50 -14.15 -0.22 2.92
CA ARG A 50 -15.41 -0.35 3.65
C ARG A 50 -16.67 -0.02 2.82
N ILE A 51 -16.52 0.51 1.61
CA ILE A 51 -17.66 0.86 0.74
C ILE A 51 -18.24 -0.42 0.13
N GLN A 52 -19.38 -0.89 0.66
CA GLN A 52 -20.03 -2.12 0.17
C GLN A 52 -21.20 -1.91 -0.80
N GLN A 53 -21.96 -0.81 -0.69
CA GLN A 53 -23.27 -0.69 -1.36
C GLN A 53 -23.42 0.50 -2.34
N ARG A 54 -22.40 1.36 -2.46
CA ARG A 54 -22.48 2.58 -3.31
C ARG A 54 -22.45 2.26 -4.80
N TYR A 55 -21.57 1.34 -5.20
CA TYR A 55 -21.32 1.02 -6.59
C TYR A 55 -21.99 -0.31 -6.92
N GLN A 56 -22.92 -0.27 -7.88
CA GLN A 56 -23.81 -1.38 -8.22
C GLN A 56 -23.61 -1.81 -9.67
N ASP A 57 -24.04 -3.03 -9.97
CA ASP A 57 -24.08 -3.62 -11.32
C ASP A 57 -22.75 -3.50 -12.09
N PRO A 58 -21.65 -4.09 -11.58
CA PRO A 58 -20.35 -4.02 -12.23
C PRO A 58 -20.34 -4.79 -13.55
N GLU A 59 -20.02 -4.08 -14.63
CA GLU A 59 -19.81 -4.64 -15.97
C GLU A 59 -18.34 -4.38 -16.38
N LEU A 60 -17.58 -5.44 -16.62
CA LEU A 60 -16.17 -5.31 -17.03
C LEU A 60 -16.10 -4.69 -18.43
N ILE A 61 -15.42 -3.55 -18.56
CA ILE A 61 -15.25 -2.84 -19.84
C ILE A 61 -13.82 -2.89 -20.37
N GLY A 62 -12.84 -3.23 -19.54
CA GLY A 62 -11.47 -3.38 -19.98
C GLY A 62 -10.53 -3.88 -18.89
N ARG A 63 -9.39 -4.42 -19.32
CA ARG A 63 -8.29 -4.85 -18.44
C ARG A 63 -6.99 -4.24 -18.94
N GLY A 64 -6.23 -3.66 -18.02
CA GLY A 64 -4.86 -3.20 -18.24
C GLY A 64 -3.87 -4.08 -17.48
N GLY A 65 -2.62 -3.62 -17.38
CA GLY A 65 -1.56 -4.37 -16.70
C GLY A 65 -1.82 -4.59 -15.21
N MET A 66 -2.22 -3.54 -14.48
CA MET A 66 -2.39 -3.60 -13.02
C MET A 66 -3.85 -3.53 -12.54
N LYS A 67 -4.80 -3.27 -13.46
CA LYS A 67 -6.19 -2.97 -13.09
C LYS A 67 -7.20 -3.48 -14.10
N GLU A 68 -8.38 -3.78 -13.60
CA GLU A 68 -9.59 -3.94 -14.37
C GLU A 68 -10.43 -2.67 -14.23
N VAL A 69 -11.14 -2.30 -15.30
CA VAL A 69 -12.04 -1.17 -15.33
C VAL A 69 -13.45 -1.68 -15.56
N TYR A 70 -14.35 -1.27 -14.68
CA TYR A 70 -15.76 -1.64 -14.72
C TYR A 70 -16.62 -0.40 -14.98
N ARG A 71 -17.68 -0.56 -15.78
CA ARG A 71 -18.82 0.35 -15.73
C ARG A 71 -19.65 -0.05 -14.51
N VAL A 72 -19.94 0.91 -13.63
CA VAL A 72 -20.78 0.72 -12.45
C VAL A 72 -21.81 1.84 -12.34
N TYR A 73 -22.94 1.57 -11.71
CA TYR A 73 -23.87 2.61 -11.29
C TYR A 73 -23.46 3.15 -9.91
N ASP A 74 -23.17 4.45 -9.81
CA ASP A 74 -22.93 5.13 -8.53
C ASP A 74 -24.26 5.65 -7.97
N ALA A 75 -24.80 4.97 -6.96
CA ALA A 75 -26.08 5.31 -6.36
C ALA A 75 -26.11 6.70 -5.70
N ARG A 76 -24.95 7.25 -5.30
CA ARG A 76 -24.88 8.61 -4.74
C ARG A 76 -24.89 9.69 -5.81
N ALA A 77 -24.20 9.46 -6.92
CA ALA A 77 -24.11 10.41 -8.03
C ALA A 77 -25.22 10.25 -9.07
N VAL A 78 -26.04 9.18 -8.95
CA VAL A 78 -27.17 8.86 -9.83
C VAL A 78 -26.72 8.79 -11.30
N ARG A 79 -25.57 8.17 -11.56
CA ARG A 79 -25.00 8.02 -12.91
C ARG A 79 -24.07 6.83 -13.01
N HIS A 80 -23.79 6.41 -14.24
CA HIS A 80 -22.73 5.45 -14.50
C HIS A 80 -21.35 6.10 -14.42
N VAL A 81 -20.38 5.38 -13.83
CA VAL A 81 -18.97 5.79 -13.74
C VAL A 81 -18.06 4.63 -14.14
N ALA A 82 -16.83 4.97 -14.52
CA ALA A 82 -15.76 3.99 -14.68
C ALA A 82 -15.07 3.78 -13.33
N MET A 83 -15.07 2.55 -12.83
CA MET A 83 -14.42 2.15 -11.59
C MET A 83 -13.23 1.26 -11.89
N ALA A 84 -12.03 1.72 -11.52
CA ALA A 84 -10.83 0.92 -11.57
C ALA A 84 -10.72 0.04 -10.31
N LYS A 85 -10.36 -1.23 -10.49
CA LYS A 85 -10.02 -2.18 -9.43
C LYS A 85 -8.65 -2.80 -9.68
N PRO A 86 -7.75 -2.85 -8.68
CA PRO A 86 -6.49 -3.54 -8.85
C PRO A 86 -6.74 -5.05 -9.05
N LEU A 87 -5.89 -5.70 -9.85
CA LEU A 87 -5.95 -7.14 -10.05
C LEU A 87 -5.54 -7.87 -8.74
N PRO A 88 -6.15 -9.02 -8.43
CA PRO A 88 -5.94 -9.74 -7.15
C PRO A 88 -4.54 -10.35 -7.02
N GLU A 89 -3.79 -10.46 -8.11
CA GLU A 89 -2.41 -10.94 -8.15
C GLU A 89 -1.38 -9.91 -7.61
N PHE A 90 -1.78 -8.64 -7.46
CA PHE A 90 -0.92 -7.62 -6.88
C PHE A 90 -1.15 -7.53 -5.36
N SER A 91 -0.06 -7.52 -4.60
CA SER A 91 -0.08 -7.36 -3.13
C SER A 91 -0.46 -5.95 -2.71
N ASN A 92 -0.73 -5.80 -1.41
CA ASN A 92 -0.99 -4.51 -0.75
C ASN A 92 0.10 -3.46 -1.04
N ASP A 93 1.34 -3.87 -1.29
CA ASP A 93 2.45 -2.98 -1.63
C ASP A 93 2.19 -2.16 -2.90
N TYR A 94 1.38 -2.68 -3.82
CA TYR A 94 1.01 -2.01 -5.06
C TYR A 94 -0.28 -1.19 -4.94
N PHE A 95 -1.07 -1.39 -3.87
CA PHE A 95 -2.28 -0.59 -3.64
C PHE A 95 -1.95 0.87 -3.34
N ASP A 96 -0.85 1.12 -2.66
CA ASP A 96 -0.39 2.47 -2.37
C ASP A 96 -0.02 3.24 -3.66
N ALA A 97 0.68 2.60 -4.60
CA ALA A 97 0.93 3.17 -5.93
C ALA A 97 -0.38 3.44 -6.71
N PHE A 98 -1.32 2.49 -6.66
CA PHE A 98 -2.63 2.62 -7.30
C PHE A 98 -3.46 3.78 -6.72
N LEU A 99 -3.49 3.92 -5.40
CA LEU A 99 -4.20 5.00 -4.70
C LEU A 99 -3.54 6.37 -4.97
N ARG A 100 -2.20 6.43 -5.02
CA ARG A 100 -1.49 7.66 -5.42
C ARG A 100 -1.85 8.10 -6.83
N GLU A 101 -1.85 7.18 -7.80
CA GLU A 101 -2.27 7.49 -9.19
C GLU A 101 -3.70 8.05 -9.21
N ALA A 102 -4.63 7.41 -8.48
CA ALA A 102 -6.00 7.87 -8.37
C ALA A 102 -6.08 9.30 -7.77
N HIS A 103 -5.26 9.62 -6.77
CA HIS A 103 -5.23 10.96 -6.17
C HIS A 103 -4.66 12.03 -7.11
N LEU A 104 -3.68 11.67 -7.95
CA LEU A 104 -3.09 12.60 -8.92
C LEU A 104 -4.00 12.90 -10.12
N THR A 105 -4.96 12.03 -10.40
CA THR A 105 -5.78 12.07 -11.63
C THR A 105 -7.24 12.45 -11.40
N ALA A 106 -7.68 12.56 -10.15
CA ALA A 106 -9.06 12.88 -9.76
C ALA A 106 -9.32 14.38 -9.56
#